data_AF-A0A9D9EEA0-F1
#
_entry.id   AF-A0A9D9EEA0-F1
#
_cell.length_a   1.000
_cell.length_b   1.000
_cell.length_c   1.000
_cell.angle_alpha   90.00
_cell.angle_beta   90.00
_cell.angle_gamma   90.00
#
_symmetry.space_group_name_H-M   'P 1'
#
loop_
_entity.id
_entity.type
_entity.pdbx_description
1 polymer ?
#
loop_
_entity_poly.entity_id
_entity_poly.type
_entity_poly.pdbx_seq_one_letter_code
_entity_poly.pdbx_strand_id
1 'polypeptide(L)'
;MKKSLLINIIAALAALLPAVFLASCEPKEIEPVEGETLAVTTELAGPVLDQRNAGANALDIRWTSGTNHKTGKPISYTLEIDRQGNNYSGGMKFDIGKTSSRMLSFTHQ
;
A
#
# COMPACT_ATOMS: atom_id res chain seq x y z
N MET A 1 -44.14 22.44 -43.38
CA MET A 1 -43.47 21.12 -43.32
C MET A 1 -41.98 21.23 -43.01
N LYS A 2 -41.16 21.97 -43.78
CA LYS A 2 -39.70 22.09 -43.56
C LYS A 2 -39.28 22.66 -42.20
N LYS A 3 -40.02 23.65 -41.66
CA LYS A 3 -39.73 24.26 -40.33
C LYS A 3 -39.96 23.30 -39.16
N SER A 4 -41.03 22.49 -39.23
CA SER A 4 -41.33 21.49 -38.19
C SER A 4 -40.32 20.32 -38.22
N LEU A 5 -39.84 19.94 -39.40
CA LEU A 5 -38.77 18.95 -39.54
C LEU A 5 -37.44 19.45 -38.96
N LEU A 6 -37.08 20.71 -39.20
CA LEU A 6 -35.88 21.34 -38.61
C LEU A 6 -35.96 21.43 -37.08
N ILE A 7 -37.11 21.80 -36.52
CA ILE A 7 -37.32 21.85 -35.07
C ILE A 7 -37.17 20.47 -34.44
N ASN A 8 -37.70 19.42 -35.06
CA ASN A 8 -37.59 18.05 -34.54
C ASN A 8 -36.15 17.52 -34.61
N ILE A 9 -35.39 17.88 -35.65
CA ILE A 9 -33.96 17.51 -35.75
C ILE A 9 -33.14 18.23 -34.68
N ILE A 10 -33.40 19.52 -34.45
CA ILE A 10 -32.70 20.30 -33.42
C ILE A 10 -33.02 19.76 -32.02
N ALA A 11 -34.29 19.41 -31.76
CA ALA A 11 -34.71 18.82 -30.48
C ALA A 11 -34.06 17.45 -30.24
N ALA A 12 -33.97 16.61 -31.28
CA ALA A 12 -33.28 15.32 -31.19
C ALA A 12 -31.77 15.46 -30.93
N LEU A 13 -31.13 16.45 -31.55
CA LEU A 13 -29.70 16.72 -31.36
C LEU A 13 -29.40 17.31 -29.98
N ALA A 14 -30.27 18.20 -29.49
CA ALA A 14 -30.18 18.76 -28.14
C ALA A 14 -30.41 17.69 -27.05
N ALA A 15 -31.25 16.69 -27.30
CA ALA A 15 -31.47 15.57 -26.40
C ALA A 15 -30.29 14.58 -26.35
N LEU A 16 -29.46 14.51 -27.39
CA LEU A 16 -28.26 13.65 -27.43
C LEU A 16 -27.05 14.27 -26.71
N LEU A 17 -27.01 15.60 -26.57
CA LEU A 17 -25.87 16.34 -26.02
C LEU A 17 -25.49 15.94 -24.57
N PRO A 18 -26.44 15.71 -23.63
CA PRO A 18 -26.14 15.34 -22.25
C PRO A 18 -25.51 13.95 -22.10
N ALA A 19 -25.79 13.03 -23.02
CA ALA A 19 -25.27 11.66 -22.97
C ALA A 19 -23.75 11.59 -23.24
N VAL A 20 -23.20 12.56 -23.97
CA VAL A 20 -21.77 12.63 -24.28
C VAL A 20 -20.95 13.08 -23.06
N PHE A 21 -21.51 13.92 -22.18
CA PHE A 21 -20.80 14.45 -21.01
C PHE A 21 -20.74 13.47 -19.82
N LEU A 22 -21.60 12.46 -19.77
CA LEU A 22 -21.62 11.46 -18.68
C LEU A 22 -20.65 10.29 -18.90
N ALA A 23 -20.02 10.18 -20.07
CA ALA A 23 -19.09 9.10 -20.40
C ALA A 23 -17.61 9.46 -20.20
N SER A 24 -17.28 10.67 -19.78
CA SER A 24 -15.89 11.09 -19.51
C SER A 24 -15.48 10.71 -18.09
N CYS A 25 -15.50 9.40 -17.82
CA CYS A 25 -14.75 8.84 -16.70
C CYS A 25 -13.53 8.15 -17.32
N GLU A 26 -12.45 8.92 -17.52
CA GLU A 26 -11.16 8.30 -17.80
C GLU A 26 -10.81 7.45 -16.58
N PRO A 27 -10.62 6.13 -16.72
CA PRO A 27 -10.04 5.36 -15.64
C PRO A 27 -8.67 5.99 -15.41
N LYS A 28 -8.49 6.61 -14.24
CA LYS A 28 -7.19 7.13 -13.83
C LYS A 28 -6.24 5.94 -13.86
N GLU A 29 -5.39 5.87 -14.87
CA GLU A 29 -4.25 4.97 -14.88
C GLU A 29 -3.37 5.42 -13.71
N ILE A 30 -3.55 4.77 -12.56
CA ILE A 30 -2.61 4.88 -11.48
C ILE A 30 -1.41 4.10 -11.98
N GLU A 31 -0.43 4.81 -12.53
CA GLU A 31 0.83 4.19 -12.88
C GLU A 31 1.34 3.42 -11.66
N PRO A 32 1.63 2.12 -11.81
CA PRO A 32 2.15 1.34 -10.70
C PRO A 32 3.48 1.96 -10.28
N VAL A 33 3.50 2.51 -9.06
CA VAL A 33 4.72 3.06 -8.46
C VAL A 33 5.81 2.01 -8.59
N GLU A 34 6.93 2.38 -9.20
CA GLU A 34 8.09 1.52 -9.31
C GLU A 34 8.61 1.30 -7.89
N GLY A 35 8.39 0.09 -7.37
CA GLY A 35 8.73 -0.22 -5.99
C GLY A 35 10.23 -0.13 -5.75
N GLU A 36 10.60 0.34 -4.56
CA GLU A 36 11.97 0.39 -4.07
C GLU A 36 12.52 -1.01 -3.74
N THR A 37 13.85 -1.15 -3.61
CA THR A 37 14.46 -2.39 -3.14
C THR A 37 13.98 -2.72 -1.72
N LEU A 38 13.61 -3.98 -1.47
CA LEU A 38 13.26 -4.42 -0.12
C LEU A 38 14.48 -4.33 0.80
N ALA A 39 14.36 -3.54 1.85
CA ALA A 39 15.40 -3.27 2.84
C ALA A 39 14.74 -3.22 4.22
N VAL A 40 15.47 -3.70 5.22
CA VAL A 40 15.04 -3.69 6.63
C VAL A 40 15.97 -2.77 7.40
N THR A 41 15.40 -1.89 8.21
CA THR A 41 16.13 -1.04 9.14
C THR A 41 15.63 -1.31 10.56
N THR A 42 16.55 -1.23 11.52
CA THR A 42 16.25 -1.43 12.93
C THR A 42 16.68 -0.22 13.73
N GLU A 43 15.86 0.15 14.69
CA GLU A 43 16.17 1.19 15.66
C GLU A 43 16.02 0.58 17.05
N LEU A 44 17.14 0.46 17.75
CA LEU A 44 17.17 0.00 19.13
C LEU A 44 17.12 1.22 20.05
N ALA A 45 16.09 1.29 20.89
CA ALA A 45 16.25 2.04 22.13
C ALA A 45 17.31 1.31 22.95
N GLY A 46 18.42 1.97 23.29
CA GLY A 46 19.58 1.31 23.92
C GLY A 46 19.16 0.36 25.05
N PRO A 47 19.79 -0.83 25.17
CA PRO A 47 19.31 -1.90 26.05
C PRO A 47 19.53 -1.55 27.52
N VAL A 48 18.62 -0.76 28.09
CA VAL A 48 18.55 -0.54 29.53
C VAL A 48 17.44 -1.44 30.05
N LEU A 49 17.84 -2.54 30.70
CA LEU A 49 16.91 -3.42 31.41
C LEU A 49 16.42 -2.69 32.67
N ASP A 50 15.33 -1.94 32.53
CA ASP A 50 14.65 -1.26 33.62
C ASP A 50 13.17 -1.64 33.62
N GLN A 51 12.71 -2.27 34.70
CA GLN A 51 11.32 -2.70 34.85
C GLN A 51 10.33 -1.54 34.72
N ARG A 52 10.74 -0.31 35.07
CA ARG A 52 9.92 0.90 34.91
C ARG A 52 9.66 1.23 33.45
N ASN A 53 10.54 0.79 32.55
CA ASN A 53 10.45 0.95 31.11
C ASN A 53 9.91 -0.30 30.41
N ALA A 54 9.35 -1.27 31.13
CA ALA A 54 8.86 -2.51 30.53
C ALA A 54 7.85 -2.26 29.37
N GLY A 55 7.01 -1.24 29.50
CA GLY A 55 6.06 -0.84 28.46
C GLY A 55 6.64 0.05 27.35
N ALA A 56 7.90 0.44 27.43
CA ALA A 56 8.55 1.28 26.40
C ALA A 56 8.95 0.44 25.18
N ASN A 57 9.08 1.08 24.02
CA ASN A 57 9.60 0.44 22.82
C ASN A 57 11.06 0.03 23.03
N ALA A 58 11.33 -1.25 22.81
CA ALA A 58 12.66 -1.87 22.87
C ALA A 58 13.31 -1.93 21.48
N LEU A 59 12.51 -2.22 20.45
CA LEU A 59 12.98 -2.42 19.09
C LEU A 59 11.90 -2.01 18.10
N ASP A 60 12.25 -1.06 17.23
CA ASP A 60 11.47 -0.75 16.05
C ASP A 60 12.14 -1.38 14.82
N ILE A 61 11.35 -2.13 14.06
CA ILE A 61 11.76 -2.71 12.78
C ILE A 61 10.92 -2.05 11.70
N ARG A 62 11.60 -1.46 10.71
CA ARG A 62 10.98 -0.81 9.57
C ARG A 62 11.44 -1.50 8.29
N TRP A 63 10.59 -1.46 7.27
CA TRP A 63 10.96 -1.99 5.95
C TRP A 63 10.45 -1.08 4.84
N THR A 64 11.12 -1.15 3.69
CA THR A 64 10.64 -0.54 2.46
C THR A 64 9.55 -1.41 1.82
N SER A 65 8.75 -0.86 0.90
CA SER A 65 7.66 -1.65 0.31
C SER A 65 8.14 -2.81 -0.56
N GLY A 66 9.39 -2.80 -1.02
CA GLY A 66 9.79 -3.70 -2.10
C GLY A 66 9.10 -3.35 -3.42
N THR A 67 9.30 -4.21 -4.42
CA THR A 67 8.67 -4.10 -5.74
C THR A 67 7.81 -5.32 -6.05
N ASN A 68 6.64 -5.09 -6.64
CA ASN A 68 5.79 -6.12 -7.22
C ASN A 68 5.92 -6.17 -8.75
N HIS A 69 6.94 -5.54 -9.31
CA HIS A 69 7.19 -5.45 -10.76
C HIS A 69 5.99 -4.93 -11.56
N LYS A 70 5.31 -3.89 -11.06
CA LYS A 70 4.15 -3.25 -11.72
C LYS A 70 2.97 -4.20 -11.97
N THR A 71 2.88 -5.31 -11.24
CA THR A 71 1.78 -6.28 -11.39
C THR A 71 0.44 -5.79 -10.83
N GLY A 72 0.42 -4.67 -10.10
CA GLY A 72 -0.77 -4.14 -9.43
C GLY A 72 -1.27 -5.01 -8.27
N LYS A 73 -0.55 -6.09 -7.91
CA LYS A 73 -0.93 -6.99 -6.83
C LYS A 73 -0.31 -6.56 -5.49
N PRO A 74 -1.01 -6.68 -4.37
CA PRO A 74 -0.46 -6.36 -3.06
C PRO A 74 0.65 -7.34 -2.65
N ILE A 75 1.70 -6.81 -2.02
CA ILE A 75 2.80 -7.58 -1.43
C ILE A 75 2.41 -7.99 -0.01
N SER A 76 2.71 -9.24 0.35
CA SER A 76 2.55 -9.78 1.70
C SER A 76 3.93 -9.94 2.33
N TYR A 77 4.07 -9.60 3.61
CA TYR A 77 5.36 -9.62 4.29
C TYR A 77 5.41 -10.67 5.39
N THR A 78 6.61 -11.20 5.60
CA THR A 78 6.97 -12.08 6.69
C THR A 78 8.30 -11.61 7.24
N LEU A 79 8.40 -11.46 8.56
CA LEU A 79 9.63 -11.09 9.24
C LEU A 79 10.18 -12.29 9.99
N GLU A 80 11.47 -12.59 9.79
CA GLU A 80 12.18 -13.66 10.50
C GLU A 80 13.39 -13.06 11.23
N ILE A 81 13.50 -13.36 12.53
CA ILE A 81 14.55 -12.85 13.41
C ILE A 81 15.20 -14.04 14.12
N ASP A 82 16.52 -14.14 14.07
CA ASP A 82 17.28 -15.15 14.80
C ASP A 82 18.61 -14.57 15.30
N ARG A 83 19.25 -15.28 16.22
CA ARG A 83 20.63 -15.01 16.58
C ARG A 83 21.54 -15.30 15.39
N GLN A 84 22.55 -14.47 15.23
CA GLN A 84 23.52 -14.61 14.16
C GLN A 84 24.15 -16.01 14.19
N GLY A 85 24.21 -16.68 13.02
CA GLY A 85 24.80 -18.01 12.86
C GLY A 85 23.82 -19.19 12.99
N ASN A 86 22.58 -18.96 13.44
CA ASN A 86 21.59 -20.04 13.62
C ASN A 86 20.80 -20.41 12.36
N ASN A 87 20.97 -19.67 11.25
CA ASN A 87 20.25 -19.90 9.98
C ASN A 87 18.73 -20.03 10.15
N TYR A 88 18.13 -19.27 11.07
CA TYR A 88 16.68 -19.28 11.35
C TYR A 88 16.14 -20.61 11.91
N SER A 89 17.01 -21.55 12.32
CA SER A 89 16.62 -22.88 12.81
C SER A 89 15.85 -22.87 14.14
N GLY A 90 15.81 -21.73 14.83
CA GLY A 90 15.00 -21.50 16.03
C GLY A 90 14.53 -20.06 16.15
N GLY A 91 14.53 -19.34 15.02
CA GLY A 91 14.18 -17.93 14.95
C GLY A 91 12.69 -17.68 15.18
N MET A 92 12.38 -16.43 15.50
CA MET A 92 11.00 -15.95 15.55
C MET A 92 10.53 -15.62 14.13
N LYS A 93 9.26 -15.91 13.86
CA LYS A 93 8.61 -15.65 12.58
C LYS A 93 7.31 -14.90 12.82
N PHE A 94 7.13 -13.78 12.14
CA PHE A 94 5.94 -12.96 12.21
C PHE A 94 5.30 -12.88 10.83
N ASP A 95 4.08 -13.41 10.71
CA ASP A 95 3.26 -13.20 9.52
C ASP A 95 2.56 -11.84 9.64
N ILE A 96 2.99 -10.89 8.82
CA ILE A 96 2.50 -9.51 8.84
C ILE A 96 1.35 -9.34 7.83
N GLY A 97 1.33 -10.18 6.79
CA GLY A 97 0.34 -10.09 5.73
C GLY A 97 0.53 -8.86 4.84
N LYS A 98 -0.57 -8.42 4.23
CA LYS A 98 -0.62 -7.24 3.36
C LYS A 98 -0.90 -6.02 4.21
N THR A 99 -0.03 -5.02 4.16
CA THR A 99 -0.16 -3.82 4.98
C THR A 99 0.42 -2.59 4.30
N SER A 100 -0.17 -1.43 4.60
CA SER A 100 0.40 -0.11 4.29
C SER A 100 1.27 0.44 5.42
N SER A 101 1.21 -0.16 6.62
CA SER A 101 2.11 0.13 7.72
C SER A 101 3.39 -0.67 7.54
N ARG A 102 4.55 0.01 7.51
CA ARG A 102 5.86 -0.63 7.33
C ARG A 102 6.72 -0.56 8.59
N MET A 103 6.10 -0.84 9.73
CA MET A 103 6.76 -0.81 11.03
C MET A 103 6.18 -1.88 11.94
N LEU A 104 7.05 -2.55 12.68
CA LEU A 104 6.73 -3.47 13.76
C LEU A 104 7.55 -3.07 14.98
N SER A 105 6.86 -2.85 16.10
CA SER A 105 7.47 -2.41 17.36
C SER A 105 7.33 -3.50 18.41
N PHE A 106 8.41 -3.75 19.14
CA PHE A 106 8.45 -4.65 20.28
C PHE A 106 8.73 -3.84 21.53
N THR A 107 8.03 -4.14 22.62
CA THR A 107 8.32 -3.58 23.94
C THR A 107 9.30 -4.48 24.69
N HIS A 108 9.67 -4.10 25.90
CA HIS A 108 10.55 -4.88 26.77
C HIS A 108 9.83 -6.05 27.50
N GLN A 109 8.56 -6.35 27.17
CA GLN A 109 7.75 -7.40 27.81
C GLN A 109 7.61 -8.67 26.97
#